data_AF-A0A191TNG2-F1
#
_entry.id   AF-A0A191TNG2-F1
#
_cell.length_a   1.000
_cell.length_b   1.000
_cell.length_c   1.000
_cell.angle_alpha   90.00
_cell.angle_beta   90.00
_cell.angle_gamma   90.00
#
_symmetry.space_group_name_H-M   'P 1'
#
loop_
_entity.id
_entity.type
_entity.pdbx_description
1 polymer ?
#
loop_
_entity_poly.entity_id
_entity_poly.type
_entity_poly.pdbx_seq_one_letter_code
_entity_poly.pdbx_strand_id
1 'polypeptide(L)'
;MSDILGTIIASILSYDQLTQEIREAAVFSAPHSSYAPCDGRSIQNSCLNRNTGQINAPDLRGKFLRGLNTIYSVGQPLPFDPNTHGDPDGANRTANDYQPDTIGQHAHNVIGHFLEASGGSGFNGYGFESNSRQGNKTYTTDNSGNGINSETRPRNVAVYYYIKIN
;
A
#
# COMPACT_ATOMS: atom_id res chain seq x y z
N MET A 1 -11.21 -3.58 30.94
CA MET A 1 -9.99 -3.04 30.29
C MET A 1 -10.46 -1.81 29.53
N SER A 2 -9.83 -0.64 29.65
CA SER A 2 -10.24 0.49 28.81
C SER A 2 -9.68 0.28 27.42
N ASP A 3 -10.53 -0.09 26.47
CA ASP A 3 -10.13 -0.28 25.08
C ASP A 3 -9.75 1.07 24.47
N ILE A 4 -8.73 1.08 23.61
CA ILE A 4 -8.23 2.29 22.97
C ILE A 4 -9.18 2.64 21.81
N LEU A 5 -9.73 3.86 21.81
CA LEU A 5 -10.61 4.33 20.75
C LEU A 5 -9.90 4.37 19.40
N GLY A 6 -10.58 3.92 18.33
CA GLY A 6 -10.01 3.87 16.98
C GLY A 6 -9.12 2.66 16.71
N THR A 7 -9.03 1.71 17.64
CA THR A 7 -8.27 0.46 17.41
C THR A 7 -8.89 -0.36 16.29
N ILE A 8 -8.07 -0.76 15.32
CA ILE A 8 -8.43 -1.72 14.29
C ILE A 8 -8.04 -3.11 14.78
N ILE A 9 -9.00 -4.04 14.79
CA ILE A 9 -8.76 -5.45 15.15
C ILE A 9 -8.85 -6.32 13.90
N ALA A 10 -7.93 -7.29 13.78
CA ALA A 10 -8.02 -8.35 12.79
C ALA A 10 -8.61 -9.58 13.48
N SER A 11 -9.75 -10.07 12.98
CA SER A 11 -10.46 -11.22 13.55
C SER A 11 -10.87 -12.18 12.45
N ILE A 12 -10.89 -13.48 12.77
CA ILE A 12 -11.47 -14.52 11.93
C ILE A 12 -12.99 -14.66 12.13
N LEU A 13 -13.55 -14.03 13.18
CA LEU A 13 -14.98 -14.02 13.45
C LEU A 13 -15.69 -13.06 12.51
N SER A 14 -16.89 -13.42 12.07
CA SER A 14 -17.80 -12.45 11.45
C SER A 14 -18.20 -11.37 12.46
N TYR A 15 -18.74 -10.25 11.98
CA TYR A 15 -19.22 -9.20 12.89
C TYR A 15 -20.29 -9.73 13.86
N ASP A 16 -21.24 -10.52 13.36
CA ASP A 16 -22.29 -11.12 14.20
C ASP A 16 -21.68 -12.03 15.29
N GLN A 17 -20.72 -12.88 14.92
CA GLN A 17 -20.00 -13.74 15.87
C GLN A 17 -19.22 -12.90 16.89
N LEU A 18 -18.51 -11.86 16.46
CA LEU A 18 -17.79 -10.95 17.35
C LEU A 18 -18.73 -10.30 18.35
N THR A 19 -19.86 -9.73 17.90
CA THR A 19 -20.85 -9.09 18.77
C THR A 19 -21.43 -10.08 19.77
N GLN A 20 -21.65 -11.34 19.38
CA GLN A 20 -22.09 -12.39 20.29
C GLN A 20 -21.04 -12.67 21.39
N GLU A 21 -19.76 -12.78 21.03
CA GLU A 21 -18.66 -13.02 21.98
C GLU A 21 -18.50 -11.88 23.00
N ILE A 22 -18.64 -10.63 22.56
CA ILE A 22 -18.58 -9.46 23.45
C ILE A 22 -19.93 -9.10 24.11
N ARG A 23 -20.97 -9.93 23.88
CA ARG A 23 -22.32 -9.79 24.44
C ARG A 23 -23.02 -8.47 24.05
N GLU A 24 -22.85 -8.06 22.80
CA GLU A 24 -23.52 -6.91 22.19
C GLU A 24 -24.64 -7.33 21.22
N ALA A 25 -25.46 -6.37 20.82
CA ALA A 25 -26.44 -6.58 19.76
C ALA A 25 -25.73 -6.77 18.41
N ALA A 26 -26.18 -7.75 17.63
CA ALA A 26 -25.67 -8.00 16.27
C ALA A 26 -25.94 -6.85 15.30
N VAL A 27 -26.98 -6.06 15.55
CA VAL A 27 -27.27 -4.86 14.76
C VAL A 27 -26.36 -3.74 15.22
N PHE A 28 -25.49 -3.28 14.31
CA PHE A 28 -24.61 -2.15 14.56
C PHE A 28 -25.39 -0.88 14.90
N SER A 29 -24.93 -0.18 15.93
CA SER A 29 -25.41 1.13 16.34
C SER A 29 -24.23 2.02 16.74
N ALA A 30 -23.91 3.04 15.96
CA ALA A 30 -22.77 3.94 16.21
C ALA A 30 -22.65 4.49 17.65
N PRO A 31 -23.74 4.89 18.35
CA PRO A 31 -23.64 5.36 19.74
C PRO A 31 -23.51 4.25 20.80
N HIS A 32 -23.72 2.98 20.44
CA HIS A 32 -23.86 1.88 21.42
C HIS A 32 -22.95 0.67 21.19
N SER A 33 -22.53 0.40 19.95
CA SER A 33 -21.63 -0.71 19.63
C SER A 33 -20.19 -0.36 20.00
N SER A 34 -19.46 -1.30 20.61
CA SER A 34 -18.03 -1.11 20.89
C SER A 34 -17.17 -1.16 19.62
N TYR A 35 -17.58 -1.97 18.64
CA TYR A 35 -16.89 -2.12 17.36
C TYR A 35 -17.81 -1.83 16.17
N ALA A 36 -17.24 -1.18 15.16
CA ALA A 36 -17.85 -0.99 13.85
C ALA A 36 -17.04 -1.76 12.79
N PRO A 37 -17.69 -2.43 11.83
CA PRO A 37 -17.01 -2.98 10.66
C PRO A 37 -16.28 -1.87 9.88
N CYS A 38 -15.07 -2.18 9.43
CA CYS A 38 -14.28 -1.29 8.60
C CYS A 38 -14.70 -1.39 7.12
N ASP A 39 -15.93 -0.99 6.82
CA ASP A 39 -16.56 -1.07 5.49
C ASP A 39 -17.05 0.28 4.94
N GLY A 40 -16.61 1.39 5.56
CA GLY A 40 -17.01 2.73 5.15
C GLY A 40 -18.34 3.22 5.70
N ARG A 41 -19.04 2.44 6.54
CA ARG A 41 -20.32 2.85 7.13
C ARG A 41 -20.20 4.10 8.00
N SER A 42 -21.32 4.79 8.21
CA SER A 42 -21.37 5.91 9.14
C SER A 42 -21.13 5.46 10.58
N ILE A 43 -20.30 6.21 11.28
CA ILE A 43 -20.06 6.13 12.73
C ILE A 43 -20.45 7.44 13.42
N GLN A 44 -21.31 8.25 12.78
CA GLN A 44 -21.77 9.51 13.33
C GLN A 44 -22.40 9.29 14.71
N ASN A 45 -22.13 10.19 15.65
CA ASN A 45 -22.53 10.10 17.06
C ASN A 45 -21.84 8.98 17.87
N SER A 46 -20.84 8.28 17.31
CA SER A 46 -19.95 7.43 18.12
C SER A 46 -18.98 8.26 18.98
N CYS A 47 -18.35 7.63 19.97
CA CYS A 47 -17.25 8.26 20.73
C CYS A 47 -16.10 8.66 19.81
N LEU A 48 -15.75 7.82 18.82
CA LEU A 48 -14.70 8.12 17.85
C LEU A 48 -15.04 9.37 17.05
N ASN A 49 -16.27 9.47 16.52
CA ASN A 49 -16.75 10.63 15.79
C ASN A 49 -16.68 11.92 16.61
N ARG A 50 -17.11 11.90 17.88
CA ARG A 50 -17.05 13.08 18.75
C ARG A 50 -15.63 13.56 19.02
N ASN A 51 -14.67 12.63 19.11
CA ASN A 51 -13.30 12.95 19.46
C ASN A 51 -12.44 13.35 18.26
N THR A 52 -12.72 12.83 17.06
CA THR A 52 -11.89 13.06 15.86
C THR A 52 -12.61 13.83 14.75
N GLY A 53 -13.93 14.01 14.85
CA GLY A 53 -14.77 14.55 13.78
C GLY A 53 -15.05 13.55 12.65
N GLN A 54 -14.46 12.35 12.67
CA GLN A 54 -14.61 11.36 11.62
C GLN A 54 -16.03 10.79 11.60
N ILE A 55 -16.73 10.95 10.48
CA ILE A 55 -18.15 10.55 10.35
C ILE A 55 -18.34 9.12 9.83
N ASN A 56 -17.32 8.53 9.22
CA ASN A 56 -17.37 7.18 8.63
C ASN A 56 -16.23 6.32 9.16
N ALA A 57 -16.48 5.03 9.39
CA ALA A 57 -15.43 4.05 9.61
C ALA A 57 -14.50 4.00 8.38
N PRO A 58 -13.21 3.65 8.54
CA PRO A 58 -12.37 3.34 7.40
C PRO A 58 -12.98 2.18 6.60
N ASP A 59 -12.88 2.19 5.27
CA ASP A 59 -13.15 0.99 4.47
C ASP A 59 -11.83 0.26 4.22
N LEU A 60 -11.63 -0.88 4.87
CA LEU A 60 -10.38 -1.65 4.81
C LEU A 60 -10.50 -2.93 3.98
N ARG A 61 -11.66 -3.18 3.35
CA ARG A 61 -11.88 -4.40 2.57
C ARG A 61 -10.93 -4.47 1.38
N GLY A 62 -10.08 -5.50 1.36
CA GLY A 62 -9.12 -5.72 0.28
C GLY A 62 -8.03 -4.65 0.16
N LYS A 63 -7.71 -3.95 1.26
CA LYS A 63 -6.64 -2.95 1.34
C LYS A 63 -5.58 -3.37 2.34
N PHE A 64 -4.34 -3.00 2.07
CA PHE A 64 -3.25 -3.15 3.04
C PHE A 64 -3.29 -2.02 4.07
N LEU A 65 -2.63 -2.23 5.21
CA LEU A 65 -2.36 -1.18 6.18
C LEU A 65 -0.92 -0.69 6.00
N ARG A 66 -0.71 0.62 6.11
CA ARG A 66 0.61 1.24 6.02
C ARG A 66 0.80 2.21 7.18
N GLY A 67 1.98 2.18 7.79
CA GLY A 67 2.31 3.05 8.91
C GLY A 67 2.60 4.47 8.42
N LEU A 68 2.16 5.47 9.18
CA LEU A 68 2.53 6.87 8.96
C LEU A 68 4.00 7.12 9.34
N ASN A 69 4.67 7.97 8.55
CA ASN A 69 6.05 8.39 8.82
C ASN A 69 6.18 9.23 10.10
N THR A 70 5.13 9.99 10.43
CA THR A 70 5.11 10.87 11.61
C THR A 70 4.05 10.39 12.59
N ILE A 71 4.49 9.98 13.78
CA ILE A 71 3.62 9.47 14.85
C ILE A 71 3.49 10.49 15.99
N TYR A 72 4.51 11.35 16.16
CA TYR A 72 4.57 12.36 17.22
C TYR A 72 4.52 13.75 16.60
N SER A 73 3.73 14.65 17.17
CA SER A 73 3.72 16.07 16.78
C SER A 73 4.99 16.80 17.21
N VAL A 74 5.62 16.37 18.30
CA VAL A 74 6.87 16.93 18.84
C VAL A 74 7.72 15.80 19.42
N GLY A 75 9.04 15.86 19.22
CA GLY A 75 9.99 14.92 19.87
C GLY A 75 10.02 13.52 19.26
N GLN A 76 9.69 13.39 17.97
CA GLN A 76 9.77 12.11 17.26
C GLN A 76 11.20 11.53 17.39
N PRO A 77 11.34 10.25 17.80
CA PRO A 77 12.64 9.61 17.90
C PRO A 77 13.41 9.67 16.57
N LEU A 78 14.70 9.98 16.67
CA LEU A 78 15.66 10.01 15.56
C LEU A 78 16.82 9.03 15.84
N PRO A 79 17.45 8.47 14.80
CA PRO A 79 17.21 8.73 13.38
C PRO A 79 16.03 7.93 12.80
N PHE A 80 15.27 8.56 11.91
CA PHE A 80 14.32 7.90 11.00
C PHE A 80 14.67 8.32 9.57
N ASP A 81 14.81 7.36 8.66
CA ASP A 81 15.08 7.62 7.25
C ASP A 81 13.78 7.48 6.42
N PRO A 82 13.12 8.61 6.08
CA PRO A 82 11.87 8.58 5.32
C PRO A 82 12.06 8.12 3.87
N ASN A 83 13.28 8.18 3.32
CA ASN A 83 13.51 7.90 1.90
C ASN A 83 13.63 6.40 1.61
N THR A 84 14.15 5.62 2.55
CA THR A 84 14.43 4.19 2.38
C THR A 84 13.52 3.29 3.22
N HIS A 85 13.01 3.78 4.35
CA HIS A 85 12.21 3.00 5.29
C HIS A 85 10.82 3.59 5.54
N GLY A 86 10.50 4.74 4.95
CA GLY A 86 9.21 5.42 5.11
C GLY A 86 8.23 5.16 3.97
N ASP A 87 6.98 5.52 4.22
CA ASP A 87 5.98 5.74 3.16
C ASP A 87 6.44 6.91 2.27
N PRO A 88 6.62 6.72 0.95
CA PRO A 88 7.07 7.80 0.07
C PRO A 88 6.14 9.02 0.03
N ASP A 89 4.85 8.80 0.32
CA ASP A 89 3.84 9.87 0.35
C ASP A 89 3.64 10.39 1.79
N GLY A 90 4.36 9.83 2.78
CA GLY A 90 4.02 9.92 4.20
C GLY A 90 4.09 11.32 4.81
N ALA A 91 4.81 12.26 4.19
CA ALA A 91 4.81 13.66 4.64
C ALA A 91 3.45 14.36 4.44
N ASN A 92 2.63 13.85 3.52
CA ASN A 92 1.33 14.44 3.15
C ASN A 92 0.15 13.57 3.56
N ARG A 93 0.39 12.45 4.25
CA ARG A 93 -0.66 11.51 4.65
C ARG A 93 -1.03 11.68 6.11
N THR A 94 -2.29 11.49 6.38
CA THR A 94 -2.93 11.43 7.69
C THR A 94 -3.60 10.06 7.86
N ALA A 95 -3.98 9.74 9.11
CA ALA A 95 -4.64 8.46 9.36
C ALA A 95 -5.96 8.36 8.59
N ASN A 96 -6.26 7.17 8.06
CA ASN A 96 -7.36 6.88 7.14
C ASN A 96 -7.16 7.36 5.68
N ASP A 97 -6.03 7.98 5.33
CA ASP A 97 -5.78 8.34 3.93
C ASP A 97 -5.56 7.09 3.07
N TYR A 98 -6.25 7.06 1.93
CA TYR A 98 -6.12 6.01 0.93
C TYR A 98 -4.97 6.32 -0.04
N GLN A 99 -4.14 5.32 -0.29
CA GLN A 99 -3.13 5.34 -1.35
C GLN A 99 -3.48 4.24 -2.37
N PRO A 100 -3.61 4.58 -3.67
CA PRO A 100 -3.92 3.61 -4.71
C PRO A 100 -2.74 2.67 -4.96
N ASP A 101 -2.99 1.62 -5.74
CA ASP A 101 -1.92 0.80 -6.30
C ASP A 101 -1.00 1.63 -7.20
N THR A 102 0.27 1.25 -7.23
CA THR A 102 1.27 1.91 -8.07
C THR A 102 2.35 0.89 -8.45
N ILE A 103 2.80 0.95 -9.70
CA ILE A 103 3.87 0.08 -10.20
C ILE A 103 5.18 0.87 -10.22
N GLY A 104 6.18 0.33 -9.55
CA GLY A 104 7.53 0.88 -9.52
C GLY A 104 8.15 0.86 -10.91
N GLN A 105 8.77 1.97 -11.27
CA GLN A 105 9.54 2.08 -12.50
C GLN A 105 10.68 1.06 -12.53
N HIS A 106 10.65 0.18 -13.52
CA HIS A 106 11.72 -0.76 -13.80
C HIS A 106 11.80 -1.07 -15.30
N ALA A 107 12.99 -1.49 -15.74
CA ALA A 107 13.28 -1.94 -17.10
C ALA A 107 14.04 -3.27 -17.05
N HIS A 108 13.87 -4.08 -18.10
CA HIS A 108 14.55 -5.36 -18.26
C HIS A 108 15.55 -5.27 -19.41
N ASN A 109 16.72 -5.87 -19.24
CA ASN A 109 17.67 -6.06 -20.33
C ASN A 109 17.45 -7.46 -20.93
N VAL A 110 17.12 -7.51 -22.21
CA VAL A 110 16.93 -8.74 -22.98
C VAL A 110 18.11 -8.93 -23.93
N ILE A 111 18.74 -10.10 -23.89
CA ILE A 111 19.82 -10.43 -24.82
C ILE A 111 19.24 -11.27 -25.95
N GLY A 112 19.24 -10.72 -27.16
CA GLY A 112 18.91 -11.46 -28.38
C GLY A 112 20.14 -12.21 -28.90
N HIS A 113 20.00 -13.52 -29.11
CA HIS A 113 21.00 -14.36 -29.75
C HIS A 113 20.67 -14.51 -31.24
N PHE A 114 21.59 -14.10 -32.10
CA PHE A 114 21.41 -14.18 -33.55
C PHE A 114 22.36 -15.22 -34.14
N LEU A 115 21.79 -16.23 -34.79
CA LEU A 115 22.53 -17.19 -35.59
C LEU A 115 22.63 -16.67 -37.02
N GLU A 116 23.81 -16.73 -37.61
CA GLU A 116 23.97 -16.51 -39.05
C GLU A 116 23.37 -17.67 -39.82
N ALA A 117 22.62 -17.37 -40.89
CA ALA A 117 22.21 -18.38 -41.85
C ALA A 117 23.44 -18.93 -42.58
N SER A 118 23.49 -20.24 -42.81
CA SER A 118 24.59 -20.89 -43.53
C SER A 118 24.82 -20.24 -44.90
N GLY A 119 26.00 -19.66 -45.12
CA GLY A 119 26.38 -18.96 -46.36
C GLY A 119 26.02 -17.47 -46.42
N GLY A 120 25.46 -16.87 -45.37
CA GLY A 120 25.21 -15.42 -45.29
C GLY A 120 26.45 -14.63 -44.86
N SER A 121 26.69 -13.46 -45.47
CA SER A 121 27.85 -12.59 -45.16
C SER A 121 27.47 -11.25 -44.50
N GLY A 122 26.26 -11.13 -43.95
CA GLY A 122 25.77 -9.88 -43.37
C GLY A 122 25.45 -8.79 -44.40
N PHE A 123 24.41 -7.98 -44.17
CA PHE A 123 24.26 -6.70 -44.88
C PHE A 123 24.96 -5.59 -44.10
N ASN A 124 25.80 -4.80 -44.77
CA ASN A 124 26.58 -3.71 -44.19
C ASN A 124 26.13 -2.34 -44.76
N GLY A 125 24.87 -1.97 -44.48
CA GLY A 125 24.33 -0.65 -44.82
C GLY A 125 24.14 0.21 -43.58
N TYR A 126 24.31 1.53 -43.73
CA TYR A 126 24.07 2.48 -42.66
C TYR A 126 22.58 2.52 -42.29
N GLY A 127 22.25 2.38 -41.01
CA GLY A 127 20.89 2.56 -40.49
C GLY A 127 19.95 1.34 -40.55
N PHE A 128 20.42 0.19 -41.04
CA PHE A 128 19.65 -1.06 -41.01
C PHE A 128 20.40 -2.13 -40.21
N GLU A 129 19.85 -2.51 -39.06
CA GLU A 129 20.31 -3.69 -38.35
C GLU A 129 19.87 -4.95 -39.09
N SER A 130 20.77 -5.56 -39.86
CA SER A 130 20.51 -6.88 -40.43
C SER A 130 20.72 -7.95 -39.37
N ASN A 131 19.78 -8.89 -39.24
CA ASN A 131 19.84 -10.08 -38.39
C ASN A 131 20.97 -11.08 -38.78
N SER A 132 21.78 -10.72 -39.77
CA SER A 132 22.79 -11.54 -40.42
C SER A 132 24.20 -11.34 -39.88
N ARG A 133 24.36 -10.79 -38.66
CA ARG A 133 25.65 -10.82 -37.94
C ARG A 133 25.52 -11.71 -36.71
N GLN A 134 26.39 -12.71 -36.61
CA GLN A 134 26.45 -13.60 -35.46
C GLN A 134 26.81 -12.81 -34.22
N GLY A 135 26.05 -12.96 -33.14
CA GLY A 135 26.37 -12.33 -31.87
C GLY A 135 25.19 -12.14 -30.93
N ASN A 136 25.52 -11.55 -29.79
CA ASN A 136 24.56 -11.16 -28.76
C ASN A 136 24.29 -9.65 -28.88
N LYS A 137 23.02 -9.26 -28.88
CA LYS A 137 22.63 -7.85 -28.74
C LYS A 137 21.78 -7.66 -27.51
N THR A 138 22.09 -6.63 -26.72
CA THR A 138 21.29 -6.26 -25.55
C THR A 138 20.28 -5.20 -25.96
N TYR A 139 19.01 -5.48 -25.68
CA TYR A 139 17.90 -4.55 -25.79
C TYR A 139 17.40 -4.23 -24.38
N THR A 140 17.06 -2.98 -24.12
CA THR A 140 16.44 -2.58 -22.85
C THR A 140 14.97 -2.31 -23.10
N THR A 141 14.08 -2.90 -22.30
CA THR A 141 12.65 -2.58 -22.37
C THR A 141 12.43 -1.16 -21.87
N ASP A 142 11.35 -0.52 -22.31
CA ASP A 142 10.97 0.78 -21.76
C ASP A 142 10.73 0.69 -20.26
N ASN A 143 11.14 1.74 -19.56
CA ASN A 143 10.88 1.88 -18.13
C ASN A 143 9.42 2.26 -17.94
N SER A 144 8.58 1.27 -17.62
CA SER A 144 7.15 1.47 -17.40
C SER A 144 6.83 1.47 -15.91
N GLY A 145 6.09 2.48 -15.45
CA GLY A 145 5.65 2.61 -14.06
C GLY A 145 5.42 4.07 -13.67
N ASN A 146 4.59 4.27 -12.65
CA ASN A 146 4.27 5.59 -12.07
C ASN A 146 4.59 5.67 -10.57
N GLY A 147 5.34 4.69 -10.05
CA GLY A 147 5.80 4.62 -8.66
C GLY A 147 6.73 5.77 -8.30
N ILE A 148 6.49 6.38 -7.13
CA ILE A 148 7.45 7.29 -6.50
C ILE A 148 8.62 6.46 -5.97
N ASN A 149 9.85 6.91 -6.22
CA ASN A 149 11.08 6.22 -5.80
C ASN A 149 11.17 4.74 -6.23
N SER A 150 10.59 4.40 -7.39
CA SER A 150 10.53 3.03 -7.93
C SER A 150 9.81 2.00 -7.04
N GLU A 151 9.01 2.44 -6.07
CA GLU A 151 8.21 1.55 -5.24
C GLU A 151 7.05 0.93 -6.05
N THR A 152 6.94 -0.40 -6.05
CA THR A 152 5.71 -1.09 -6.41
C THR A 152 4.91 -1.31 -5.13
N ARG A 153 3.71 -0.74 -5.05
CA ARG A 153 2.88 -0.78 -3.84
C ARG A 153 1.44 -1.18 -4.14
N PRO A 154 0.84 -2.07 -3.33
CA PRO A 154 -0.59 -2.30 -3.39
C PRO A 154 -1.34 -1.14 -2.72
N ARG A 155 -2.62 -1.02 -3.08
CA ARG A 155 -3.51 -0.06 -2.43
C ARG A 155 -3.54 -0.27 -0.91
N ASN A 156 -3.45 0.83 -0.16
CA ASN A 156 -3.36 0.78 1.30
C ASN A 156 -4.03 1.97 1.98
N VAL A 157 -4.24 1.85 3.28
CA VAL A 157 -4.75 2.92 4.15
C VAL A 157 -3.73 3.22 5.23
N ALA A 158 -3.50 4.51 5.47
CA ALA A 158 -2.56 4.98 6.48
C ALA A 158 -3.12 4.79 7.89
N VAL A 159 -2.30 4.23 8.78
CA VAL A 159 -2.63 4.02 10.19
C VAL A 159 -1.45 4.37 11.08
N TYR A 160 -1.73 4.58 12.36
CA TYR A 160 -0.70 4.57 13.38
C TYR A 160 -0.51 3.15 13.91
N TYR A 161 0.75 2.71 14.02
CA TYR A 161 1.08 1.47 14.69
C TYR A 161 1.48 1.75 16.13
N TYR A 162 0.83 1.04 17.06
CA TYR A 162 1.15 1.05 18.47
C TYR A 162 1.27 -0.38 18.96
N ILE A 163 2.14 -0.59 19.95
CA ILE A 163 2.25 -1.85 20.68
C ILE A 163 1.88 -1.58 22.13
N LYS A 164 0.98 -2.41 22.69
CA LYS A 164 0.67 -2.37 24.12
C LYS A 164 1.88 -2.90 24.89
N ILE A 165 2.45 -2.06 25.76
CA ILE A 165 3.65 -2.41 26.54
C ILE A 165 3.36 -2.75 28.00
N ASN A 166 2.16 -2.47 28.51
CA ASN A 166 1.69 -2.80 29.86
C ASN A 166 0.19 -3.09 29.84
#